data_AF-A0A961IYS4-F1
#
_entry.id   AF-A0A961IYS4-F1
#
_cell.length_a   1.000
_cell.length_b   1.000
_cell.length_c   1.000
_cell.angle_alpha   90.00
_cell.angle_beta   90.00
_cell.angle_gamma   90.00
#
_symmetry.space_group_name_H-M   'P 1'
#
loop_
_entity.id
_entity.type
_entity.pdbx_description
1 polymer ?
#
loop_
_entity_poly.entity_id
_entity_poly.type
_entity_poly.pdbx_seq_one_letter_code
_entity_poly.pdbx_strand_id
1 'polypeptide(L)'
;MSNLPAGVRFSLNYISHPELLPDSQRMRRRFGALFVKHCRGGTLRKLLNSELGTDLKINGCETESYWPRAMLAVELRDVLDTVTLVYKVVLGDDHYHKDQGAKYLSEVSRVFEEERVRYNVDKKGGVHLTVDSAFEQTRISSVQALAHQRYEGVRQALEAAHSALDQVPPDGKAALRNTFFANENLFRLAFPTAHQLGKGELNKHLKPAVDKKYSGANPDIHAAQKQFSQYVNWVEGAHFYRHESGTEEPTQPPLEVAIHYFSTGTAWLRWLQSFDTPKQ
;
A
#
# COMPACT_ATOMS: atom_id res chain seq x y z
N MET A 1 -20.86 8.39 26.27
CA MET A 1 -19.49 8.14 26.76
C MET A 1 -18.88 7.12 25.81
N SER A 2 -17.85 7.51 25.06
CA SER A 2 -17.19 6.63 24.09
C SER A 2 -16.58 5.43 24.81
N ASN A 3 -16.80 4.22 24.28
CA ASN A 3 -16.16 3.01 24.77
C ASN A 3 -14.64 3.15 24.61
N LEU A 4 -13.94 3.49 25.71
CA LEU A 4 -12.48 3.46 25.72
C LEU A 4 -12.01 2.01 25.56
N PRO A 5 -11.02 1.73 24.69
CA PRO A 5 -10.47 0.39 24.54
C PRO A 5 -9.91 -0.12 25.88
N ALA A 6 -10.51 -1.18 26.43
CA ALA A 6 -10.04 -1.80 27.67
C ALA A 6 -8.73 -2.58 27.42
N GLY A 7 -7.73 -2.40 28.29
CA GLY A 7 -6.48 -3.17 28.26
C GLY A 7 -5.42 -2.72 27.24
N VAL A 8 -5.62 -1.58 26.56
CA VAL A 8 -4.67 -1.04 25.57
C VAL A 8 -3.68 -0.07 26.23
N ARG A 9 -2.42 -0.05 25.76
CA ARG A 9 -1.38 0.87 26.28
C ARG A 9 -1.76 2.33 26.06
N PHE A 10 -1.45 3.18 27.04
CA PHE A 10 -1.75 4.61 27.03
C PHE A 10 -1.36 5.31 25.72
N SER A 11 -0.16 5.04 25.19
CA SER A 11 0.31 5.69 23.95
C SER A 11 -0.54 5.33 22.73
N LEU A 12 -1.12 4.13 22.68
CA LEU A 12 -1.99 3.71 21.59
C LEU A 12 -3.39 4.33 21.70
N ASN A 13 -3.81 4.70 22.91
CA ASN A 13 -5.10 5.35 23.15
C ASN A 13 -5.04 6.88 22.98
N TYR A 14 -3.91 7.52 23.32
CA TYR A 14 -3.86 8.97 23.51
C TYR A 14 -2.69 9.68 22.80
N ILE A 15 -1.67 8.96 22.32
CA ILE A 15 -0.50 9.54 21.65
C ILE A 15 -0.53 9.11 20.19
N SER A 16 -1.44 9.69 19.42
CA SER A 16 -1.54 9.50 17.98
C SER A 16 -0.69 10.56 17.27
N HIS A 17 0.33 10.11 16.54
CA HIS A 17 0.91 10.93 15.47
C HIS A 17 0.07 10.69 14.21
N PRO A 18 -0.39 11.75 13.52
CA PRO A 18 -1.24 11.59 12.33
C PRO A 18 -0.48 10.88 11.21
N GLU A 19 0.83 11.13 11.10
CA GLU A 19 1.67 10.57 10.06
C GLU A 19 2.47 9.36 10.55
N LEU A 20 2.74 8.44 9.62
CA LEU A 20 3.69 7.36 9.86
C LEU A 20 5.11 7.93 9.95
N LEU A 21 5.91 7.43 10.88
CA LEU A 21 7.28 7.85 11.10
C LEU A 21 8.24 7.13 10.13
N PRO A 22 9.22 7.84 9.55
CA PRO A 22 10.27 7.18 8.77
C PRO A 22 11.23 6.39 9.66
N ASP A 23 11.34 6.71 10.95
CA ASP A 23 12.17 5.99 11.92
C ASP A 23 11.62 6.20 13.33
N SER A 24 11.87 5.24 14.23
CA SER A 24 11.54 5.35 15.65
C SER A 24 12.68 4.77 16.49
N GLN A 25 13.25 5.60 17.38
CA GLN A 25 14.22 5.11 18.37
C GLN A 25 13.63 4.00 19.26
N ARG A 26 12.32 4.07 19.53
CA ARG A 26 11.62 3.06 20.32
C ARG A 26 11.45 1.77 19.52
N MET A 27 11.13 1.84 18.23
CA MET A 27 11.17 0.69 17.31
C MET A 27 12.54 0.02 17.35
N ARG A 28 13.63 0.78 17.15
CA ARG A 28 15.01 0.27 17.15
C ARG A 28 15.35 -0.48 18.44
N ARG A 29 15.03 0.09 19.61
CA ARG A 29 15.25 -0.57 20.91
C ARG A 29 14.45 -1.86 21.03
N ARG A 30 13.19 -1.85 20.60
CA ARG A 30 12.30 -3.02 20.64
C ARG A 30 12.77 -4.13 19.70
N PHE A 31 13.26 -3.78 18.52
CA PHE A 31 13.94 -4.71 17.61
C PHE A 31 15.17 -5.32 18.23
N GLY A 32 16.05 -4.52 18.85
CA GLY A 32 17.19 -5.05 19.59
C GLY A 32 16.79 -6.09 20.64
N ALA A 33 15.70 -5.85 21.38
CA ALA A 33 15.17 -6.82 22.36
C ALA A 33 14.59 -8.08 21.69
N LEU A 34 13.85 -7.94 20.58
CA LEU A 34 13.34 -9.08 19.82
C LEU A 34 14.46 -9.93 19.24
N PHE A 35 15.55 -9.31 18.77
CA PHE A 35 16.66 -10.04 18.17
C PHE A 35 17.36 -10.94 19.19
N VAL A 36 17.55 -10.48 20.44
CA VAL A 36 18.09 -11.31 21.53
C VAL A 36 17.17 -12.47 21.88
N LYS A 37 15.86 -12.23 21.85
CA LYS A 37 14.86 -13.28 22.14
C LYS A 37 14.90 -14.41 21.12
N HIS A 38 15.20 -14.11 19.86
CA HIS A 38 15.07 -15.04 18.74
C HIS A 38 16.40 -15.51 18.14
N CYS A 39 17.52 -14.86 18.48
CA CYS A 39 18.83 -15.18 17.93
C CYS A 39 19.93 -15.04 18.98
N ARG A 40 20.97 -15.89 18.88
CA ARG A 40 22.17 -15.77 19.72
C ARG A 40 22.98 -14.54 19.30
N GLY A 41 23.38 -13.73 20.27
CA GLY A 41 24.02 -12.45 20.02
C GLY A 41 25.31 -12.57 19.20
N GLY A 42 26.20 -13.51 19.56
CA GLY A 42 27.44 -13.73 18.82
C GLY A 42 27.21 -14.12 17.35
N THR A 43 26.17 -14.92 17.08
CA THR A 43 25.78 -15.31 15.71
C THR A 43 25.25 -14.13 14.94
N LEU A 44 24.30 -13.38 15.52
CA LEU A 44 23.72 -12.21 14.89
C LEU A 44 24.80 -11.16 14.57
N ARG A 45 25.71 -10.88 15.50
CA ARG A 45 26.80 -9.93 15.28
C ARG A 45 27.68 -10.33 14.10
N LYS A 46 28.09 -11.60 14.03
CA LYS A 46 28.90 -12.09 12.92
C LYS A 46 28.16 -11.92 11.59
N LEU A 47 26.88 -12.28 11.56
CA LEU A 47 26.03 -12.17 10.38
C LEU A 47 25.87 -10.71 9.93
N LEU A 48 25.56 -9.79 10.82
CA LEU A 48 25.40 -8.37 10.45
C LEU A 48 26.72 -7.76 9.98
N ASN A 49 27.84 -8.06 10.65
CA ASN A 49 29.13 -7.57 10.22
C ASN A 49 29.55 -8.15 8.85
N SER A 50 29.22 -9.41 8.56
CA SER A 50 29.60 -10.05 7.28
C SER A 50 28.69 -9.65 6.12
N GLU A 51 27.37 -9.59 6.34
CA GLU A 51 26.39 -9.34 5.28
C GLU A 51 26.16 -7.84 5.03
N LEU A 52 26.17 -7.03 6.09
CA LEU A 52 25.84 -5.60 6.02
C LEU A 52 27.07 -4.71 6.20
N GLY A 53 28.23 -5.26 6.54
CA GLY A 53 29.46 -4.49 6.74
C GLY A 53 29.45 -3.63 8.01
N THR A 54 28.61 -3.95 9.00
CA THR A 54 28.57 -3.21 10.27
C THR A 54 29.86 -3.40 11.10
N ASP A 55 30.18 -2.44 11.97
CA ASP A 55 31.32 -2.53 12.91
C ASP A 55 30.86 -2.84 14.35
N LEU A 56 29.96 -3.81 14.50
CA LEU A 56 29.46 -4.21 15.82
C LEU A 56 30.55 -4.95 16.62
N LYS A 57 30.81 -4.48 17.84
CA LYS A 57 31.87 -4.99 18.71
C LYS A 57 31.48 -6.32 19.36
N ILE A 58 32.49 -7.15 19.62
CA ILE A 58 32.28 -8.47 20.26
C ILE A 58 31.90 -8.35 21.74
N ASN A 59 32.38 -7.31 22.42
CA ASN A 59 32.21 -7.15 23.86
C ASN A 59 30.75 -6.87 24.22
N GLY A 60 30.16 -7.78 25.01
CA GLY A 60 28.80 -7.63 25.52
C GLY A 60 27.69 -8.01 24.54
N CYS A 61 28.02 -8.52 23.34
CA CYS A 61 27.01 -8.89 22.33
C CYS A 61 26.06 -10.02 22.76
N GLU A 62 26.41 -10.79 23.80
CA GLU A 62 25.51 -11.80 24.39
C GLU A 62 24.58 -11.25 25.48
N THR A 63 24.66 -9.95 25.78
CA THR A 63 23.82 -9.34 26.83
C THR A 63 22.54 -8.74 26.25
N GLU A 64 21.43 -8.86 26.99
CA GLU A 64 20.14 -8.28 26.59
C GLU A 64 20.19 -6.76 26.39
N SER A 65 21.05 -6.07 27.14
CA SER A 65 21.19 -4.61 27.07
C SER A 65 21.99 -4.11 25.86
N TYR A 66 22.75 -4.98 25.20
CA TYR A 66 23.64 -4.58 24.11
C TYR A 66 22.86 -4.23 22.85
N TRP A 67 21.97 -5.13 22.41
CA TRP A 67 21.28 -5.00 21.12
C TRP A 67 20.36 -3.79 21.02
N PRO A 68 19.54 -3.45 22.03
CA PRO A 68 18.76 -2.21 22.02
C PRO A 68 19.63 -0.96 21.88
N ARG A 69 20.87 -0.96 22.41
CA ARG A 69 21.81 0.15 22.26
C ARG A 69 22.50 0.14 20.90
N ALA A 70 22.94 -1.04 20.45
CA ALA A 70 23.57 -1.21 19.15
C ALA A 70 22.64 -0.76 18.00
N MET A 71 21.36 -1.13 18.03
CA MET A 71 20.37 -0.77 17.01
C MET A 71 20.08 0.74 16.93
N LEU A 72 20.45 1.52 17.95
CA LEU A 72 20.39 2.99 17.89
C LEU A 72 21.58 3.60 17.13
N ALA A 73 22.71 2.91 17.10
CA ALA A 73 23.94 3.37 16.46
C ALA A 73 24.10 2.89 15.01
N VAL A 74 23.36 1.84 14.63
CA VAL A 74 23.35 1.27 13.27
C VAL A 74 22.45 2.10 12.34
N GLU A 75 22.76 2.15 11.05
CA GLU A 75 21.92 2.85 10.07
C GLU A 75 20.52 2.22 9.98
N LEU A 76 19.51 3.01 9.62
CA LEU A 76 18.13 2.50 9.56
C LEU A 76 17.99 1.33 8.59
N ARG A 77 18.59 1.46 7.40
CA ARG A 77 18.64 0.41 6.38
C ARG A 77 19.07 -0.92 7.00
N ASP A 78 20.20 -0.91 7.70
CA ASP A 78 20.76 -2.12 8.30
C ASP A 78 19.87 -2.67 9.42
N VAL A 79 19.20 -1.81 10.19
CA VAL A 79 18.20 -2.24 11.18
C VAL A 79 17.03 -2.97 10.51
N LEU A 80 16.55 -2.47 9.37
CA LEU A 80 15.46 -3.10 8.62
C LEU A 80 15.94 -4.40 7.95
N ASP A 81 17.14 -4.41 7.37
CA ASP A 81 17.76 -5.62 6.80
C ASP A 81 17.97 -6.71 7.86
N THR A 82 18.28 -6.31 9.10
CA THR A 82 18.42 -7.23 10.24
C THR A 82 17.13 -8.03 10.47
N VAL A 83 15.95 -7.47 10.21
CA VAL A 83 14.67 -8.21 10.33
C VAL A 83 14.68 -9.44 9.41
N THR A 84 15.05 -9.23 8.15
CA THR A 84 15.13 -10.29 7.14
C THR A 84 16.19 -11.32 7.52
N LEU A 85 17.36 -10.87 7.99
CA LEU A 85 18.47 -11.74 8.36
C LEU A 85 18.13 -12.60 9.60
N VAL A 86 17.52 -12.02 10.63
CA VAL A 86 17.07 -12.77 11.80
C VAL A 86 16.00 -13.78 11.41
N TYR A 87 15.05 -13.42 10.55
CA TYR A 87 14.06 -14.38 10.04
C TYR A 87 14.70 -15.58 9.35
N LYS A 88 15.70 -15.34 8.49
CA LYS A 88 16.46 -16.41 7.82
C LYS A 88 17.21 -17.30 8.81
N VAL A 89 17.80 -16.73 9.87
CA VAL A 89 18.47 -17.51 10.93
C VAL A 89 17.46 -18.32 11.74
N VAL A 90 16.34 -17.73 12.13
CA VAL A 90 15.25 -18.41 12.88
C VAL A 90 14.68 -19.59 12.09
N LEU A 91 14.62 -19.47 10.75
CA LEU A 91 14.19 -20.55 9.87
C LEU A 91 15.31 -21.54 9.47
N GLY A 92 16.57 -21.17 9.70
CA GLY A 92 17.74 -21.80 9.06
C GLY A 92 18.19 -23.12 9.66
N ASP A 93 17.68 -23.52 10.84
CA ASP A 93 18.19 -24.70 11.54
C ASP A 93 17.31 -25.96 11.47
N ASP A 94 16.02 -25.88 11.09
CA ASP A 94 15.22 -27.08 10.78
C ASP A 94 13.80 -26.74 10.29
N HIS A 95 13.19 -27.63 9.50
CA HIS A 95 11.77 -27.53 9.09
C HIS A 95 10.77 -27.52 10.27
N TYR A 96 11.24 -27.80 11.48
CA TYR A 96 10.51 -27.76 12.75
C TYR A 96 10.23 -26.34 13.28
N HIS A 97 10.83 -25.30 12.71
CA HIS A 97 10.78 -23.92 13.25
C HIS A 97 9.88 -22.93 12.49
N LYS A 98 8.98 -23.42 11.61
CA LYS A 98 8.02 -22.55 10.89
C LYS A 98 7.19 -21.68 11.84
N ASP A 99 6.79 -22.23 12.98
CA ASP A 99 6.01 -21.51 13.99
C ASP A 99 6.81 -20.39 14.67
N GLN A 100 8.12 -20.58 14.84
CA GLN A 100 9.00 -19.56 15.42
C GLN A 100 9.20 -18.40 14.44
N GLY A 101 9.39 -18.70 13.15
CA GLY A 101 9.46 -17.67 12.10
C GLY A 101 8.17 -16.85 12.03
N ALA A 102 7.01 -17.50 12.00
CA ALA A 102 5.72 -16.81 11.98
C ALA A 102 5.49 -15.96 13.24
N LYS A 103 5.87 -16.48 14.42
CA LYS A 103 5.79 -15.75 15.68
C LYS A 103 6.71 -14.53 15.68
N TYR A 104 7.95 -14.67 15.22
CA TYR A 104 8.89 -13.57 15.09
C TYR A 104 8.32 -12.45 14.18
N LEU A 105 7.84 -12.81 12.99
CA LEU A 105 7.28 -11.84 12.06
C LEU A 105 6.02 -11.14 12.64
N SER A 106 5.16 -11.88 13.34
CA SER A 106 4.01 -11.28 14.03
C SER A 106 4.45 -10.26 15.10
N GLU A 107 5.53 -10.53 15.83
CA GLU A 107 6.08 -9.57 16.79
C GLU A 107 6.69 -8.35 16.12
N VAL A 108 7.35 -8.51 14.96
CA VAL A 108 7.87 -7.42 14.15
C VAL A 108 6.74 -6.54 13.60
N SER A 109 5.72 -7.13 12.98
CA SER A 109 4.52 -6.40 12.48
C SER A 109 3.88 -5.59 13.60
N ARG A 110 3.73 -6.19 14.79
CA ARG A 110 3.20 -5.49 15.96
C ARG A 110 4.07 -4.29 16.35
N VAL A 111 5.39 -4.40 16.30
CA VAL A 111 6.27 -3.24 16.58
C VAL A 111 6.04 -2.15 15.53
N PHE A 112 6.00 -2.50 14.24
CA PHE A 112 5.77 -1.51 13.18
C PHE A 112 4.43 -0.77 13.36
N GLU A 113 3.35 -1.49 13.63
CA GLU A 113 2.02 -0.93 13.86
C GLU A 113 1.99 0.00 15.08
N GLU A 114 2.52 -0.46 16.20
CA GLU A 114 2.46 0.28 17.47
C GLU A 114 3.38 1.50 17.50
N GLU A 115 4.52 1.43 16.80
CA GLU A 115 5.43 2.57 16.63
C GLU A 115 5.03 3.46 15.45
N ARG A 116 3.97 3.09 14.72
CA ARG A 116 3.41 3.81 13.56
C ARG A 116 4.50 4.20 12.56
N VAL A 117 5.37 3.27 12.18
CA VAL A 117 6.40 3.54 11.16
C VAL A 117 5.92 3.18 9.75
N ARG A 118 6.57 3.73 8.73
CA ARG A 118 6.26 3.55 7.30
C ARG A 118 6.70 2.19 6.75
N TYR A 119 6.66 1.14 7.56
CA TYR A 119 7.19 -0.18 7.17
C TYR A 119 6.21 -1.29 7.49
N ASN A 120 6.19 -2.32 6.66
CA ASN A 120 5.53 -3.59 6.93
C ASN A 120 6.49 -4.75 6.61
N VAL A 121 6.23 -5.94 7.16
CA VAL A 121 6.98 -7.15 6.88
C VAL A 121 6.08 -8.21 6.23
N ASP A 122 6.57 -8.86 5.18
CA ASP A 122 5.85 -9.94 4.51
C ASP A 122 6.07 -11.31 5.18
N LYS A 123 5.36 -12.34 4.69
CA LYS A 123 5.45 -13.72 5.22
C LYS A 123 6.81 -14.39 4.98
N LYS A 124 7.67 -13.80 4.15
CA LYS A 124 9.04 -14.26 3.86
C LYS A 124 10.09 -13.40 4.59
N GLY A 125 9.66 -12.51 5.49
CA GLY A 125 10.52 -11.65 6.29
C GLY A 125 11.07 -10.43 5.56
N GLY A 126 10.61 -10.15 4.33
CA GLY A 126 10.99 -8.95 3.60
C GLY A 126 10.29 -7.71 4.16
N VAL A 127 11.06 -6.64 4.38
CA VAL A 127 10.54 -5.35 4.86
C VAL A 127 10.23 -4.44 3.67
N HIS A 128 9.03 -3.88 3.65
CA HIS A 128 8.50 -3.04 2.57
C HIS A 128 8.10 -1.67 3.10
N LEU A 129 8.20 -0.65 2.27
CA LEU A 129 7.61 0.65 2.57
C LEU A 129 6.09 0.54 2.58
N THR A 130 5.47 1.06 3.63
CA THR A 130 4.04 1.36 3.63
C THR A 130 3.84 2.63 2.83
N VAL A 131 3.38 2.50 1.59
CA VAL A 131 2.81 3.64 0.86
C VAL A 131 1.66 4.16 1.72
N ASP A 132 1.69 5.45 2.05
CA ASP A 132 0.79 6.20 2.93
C ASP A 132 -0.42 5.42 3.49
N SER A 133 -0.60 5.37 4.81
CA SER A 133 -1.79 4.77 5.43
C SER A 133 -3.13 5.25 4.83
N ALA A 134 -3.20 6.47 4.30
CA ALA A 134 -4.35 6.98 3.57
C ALA A 134 -4.52 6.33 2.18
N PHE A 135 -3.41 6.02 1.50
CA PHE A 135 -3.39 5.24 0.27
C PHE A 135 -3.82 3.79 0.52
N GLU A 136 -3.34 3.16 1.60
CA GLU A 136 -3.76 1.81 2.01
C GLU A 136 -5.22 1.75 2.48
N GLN A 137 -5.70 2.73 3.24
CA GLN A 137 -7.12 2.84 3.58
C GLN A 137 -7.97 3.09 2.33
N THR A 138 -7.47 3.89 1.38
CA THR A 138 -8.14 4.10 0.09
C THR A 138 -8.21 2.80 -0.70
N ARG A 139 -7.17 1.98 -0.69
CA ARG A 139 -7.18 0.61 -1.25
C ARG A 139 -8.27 -0.25 -0.62
N ILE A 140 -8.20 -0.45 0.69
CA ILE A 140 -9.11 -1.36 1.41
C ILE A 140 -10.56 -0.93 1.20
N SER A 141 -10.86 0.35 1.38
CA SER A 141 -12.22 0.88 1.19
C SER A 141 -12.72 0.78 -0.24
N SER A 142 -11.86 0.98 -1.25
CA SER A 142 -12.26 0.86 -2.66
C SER A 142 -12.51 -0.60 -3.06
N VAL A 143 -11.68 -1.54 -2.59
CA VAL A 143 -11.89 -2.98 -2.84
C VAL A 143 -13.15 -3.48 -2.12
N GLN A 144 -13.38 -3.06 -0.87
CA GLN A 144 -14.59 -3.43 -0.12
C GLN A 144 -15.87 -2.87 -0.77
N ALA A 145 -15.83 -1.64 -1.28
CA ALA A 145 -16.96 -1.06 -2.02
C ALA A 145 -17.31 -1.86 -3.30
N LEU A 146 -16.36 -2.63 -3.83
CA LEU A 146 -16.50 -3.48 -5.02
C LEU A 146 -16.69 -4.97 -4.67
N ALA A 147 -17.10 -5.30 -3.44
CA ALA A 147 -17.24 -6.69 -2.99
C ALA A 147 -18.38 -7.49 -3.69
N HIS A 148 -19.31 -6.81 -4.36
CA HIS A 148 -20.39 -7.49 -5.08
C HIS A 148 -19.86 -8.24 -6.31
N GLN A 149 -20.33 -9.46 -6.57
CA GLN A 149 -19.84 -10.33 -7.66
C GLN A 149 -19.86 -9.66 -9.04
N ARG A 150 -20.85 -8.77 -9.26
CA ARG A 150 -20.96 -7.93 -10.48
C ARG A 150 -19.68 -7.13 -10.77
N TYR A 151 -18.93 -6.72 -9.75
CA TYR A 151 -17.73 -5.90 -9.87
C TYR A 151 -16.43 -6.71 -9.89
N GLU A 152 -16.50 -8.03 -10.04
CA GLU A 152 -15.31 -8.89 -9.98
C GLU A 152 -14.22 -8.46 -10.97
N GLY A 153 -14.58 -8.15 -12.22
CA GLY A 153 -13.62 -7.67 -13.21
C GLY A 153 -13.05 -6.26 -12.92
N VAL A 154 -13.77 -5.45 -12.13
CA VAL A 154 -13.27 -4.15 -11.64
C VAL A 154 -12.26 -4.38 -10.51
N ARG A 155 -12.60 -5.28 -9.58
CA ARG A 155 -11.77 -5.65 -8.43
C ARG A 155 -10.45 -6.27 -8.87
N GLN A 156 -10.48 -7.25 -9.76
CA GLN A 156 -9.28 -7.90 -10.30
C GLN A 156 -8.33 -6.90 -10.97
N ALA A 157 -8.87 -5.97 -11.76
CA ALA A 157 -8.05 -4.93 -12.39
C ALA A 157 -7.44 -3.99 -11.34
N LEU A 158 -8.18 -3.61 -10.30
CA LEU A 158 -7.66 -2.75 -9.24
C LEU A 158 -6.59 -3.45 -8.38
N GLU A 159 -6.76 -4.74 -8.07
CA GLU A 159 -5.78 -5.56 -7.37
C GLU A 159 -4.50 -5.75 -8.20
N ALA A 160 -4.63 -5.94 -9.52
CA ALA A 160 -3.49 -5.99 -10.44
C ALA A 160 -2.74 -4.66 -10.51
N ALA A 161 -3.46 -3.53 -10.47
CA ALA A 161 -2.84 -2.20 -10.42
C ALA A 161 -2.01 -2.01 -9.15
N HIS A 162 -2.52 -2.45 -7.99
CA HIS A 162 -1.77 -2.45 -6.75
C HIS A 162 -0.55 -3.35 -6.79
N SER A 163 -0.72 -4.59 -7.25
CA SER A 163 0.36 -5.56 -7.34
C SER A 163 1.51 -5.06 -8.23
N ALA A 164 1.21 -4.22 -9.23
CA ALA A 164 2.21 -3.56 -10.06
C ALA A 164 2.99 -2.48 -9.29
N LEU A 165 2.34 -1.68 -8.44
CA LEU A 165 3.04 -0.70 -7.58
C LEU A 165 3.89 -1.37 -6.49
N ASP A 166 3.49 -2.56 -6.02
CA ASP A 166 4.22 -3.31 -4.99
C ASP A 166 5.47 -4.03 -5.53
N GLN A 167 5.72 -4.00 -6.84
CA GLN A 167 6.93 -4.59 -7.43
C GLN A 167 8.18 -3.81 -7.01
N VAL A 168 9.34 -4.48 -7.10
CA VAL A 168 10.65 -3.87 -6.85
C VAL A 168 11.54 -4.11 -8.08
N PRO A 169 11.75 -3.11 -8.95
CA PRO A 169 11.19 -1.74 -8.90
C PRO A 169 9.69 -1.69 -9.23
N PRO A 170 8.94 -0.66 -8.78
CA PRO A 170 7.52 -0.54 -9.08
C PRO A 170 7.22 -0.44 -10.58
N ASP A 171 6.17 -1.13 -11.03
CA ASP A 171 5.63 -1.07 -12.39
C ASP A 171 4.48 -0.04 -12.48
N GLY A 172 4.84 1.24 -12.51
CA GLY A 172 3.91 2.36 -12.65
C GLY A 172 3.08 2.35 -13.93
N LYS A 173 3.62 1.80 -15.04
CA LYS A 173 2.89 1.65 -16.30
C LYS A 173 1.78 0.63 -16.18
N ALA A 174 2.07 -0.57 -15.66
CA ALA A 174 1.04 -1.57 -15.42
C ALA A 174 0.04 -1.09 -14.36
N ALA A 175 0.49 -0.36 -13.33
CA ALA A 175 -0.41 0.23 -12.33
C ALA A 175 -1.43 1.18 -12.95
N LEU A 176 -0.98 2.14 -13.77
CA LEU A 176 -1.85 3.10 -14.45
C LEU A 176 -2.80 2.38 -15.41
N ARG A 177 -2.29 1.48 -16.26
CA ARG A 177 -3.07 0.72 -17.23
C ARG A 177 -4.18 -0.09 -16.55
N ASN A 178 -3.86 -0.81 -15.48
CA ASN A 178 -4.85 -1.61 -14.76
C ASN A 178 -5.86 -0.74 -14.00
N THR A 179 -5.45 0.43 -13.48
CA THR A 179 -6.38 1.41 -12.89
C THR A 179 -7.37 1.95 -13.93
N PHE A 180 -6.90 2.20 -15.15
CA PHE A 180 -7.75 2.57 -16.27
C PHE A 180 -8.73 1.46 -16.62
N PHE A 181 -8.27 0.20 -16.72
CA PHE A 181 -9.14 -0.93 -17.00
C PHE A 181 -10.21 -1.16 -15.93
N ALA A 182 -9.90 -0.92 -14.65
CA ALA A 182 -10.91 -0.95 -13.60
C ALA A 182 -12.02 0.08 -13.89
N ASN A 183 -11.65 1.31 -14.23
CA ASN A 183 -12.61 2.37 -14.59
C ASN A 183 -13.41 2.01 -15.84
N GLU A 184 -12.78 1.46 -16.88
CA GLU A 184 -13.44 1.06 -18.13
C GLU A 184 -14.41 -0.12 -17.90
N ASN A 185 -14.06 -1.07 -17.03
CA ASN A 185 -14.92 -2.18 -16.66
C ASN A 185 -16.15 -1.69 -15.91
N LEU A 186 -15.98 -0.81 -14.93
CA LEU A 186 -17.13 -0.24 -14.19
C LEU A 186 -18.01 0.62 -15.09
N PHE A 187 -17.42 1.40 -15.99
CA PHE A 187 -18.16 2.21 -16.95
C PHE A 187 -19.05 1.35 -17.86
N ARG A 188 -18.51 0.25 -18.38
CA ARG A 188 -19.29 -0.70 -19.21
C ARG A 188 -20.38 -1.43 -18.43
N LEU A 189 -20.17 -1.67 -17.12
CA LEU A 189 -21.23 -2.20 -16.27
C LEU A 189 -22.36 -1.19 -16.09
N ALA A 190 -22.04 0.06 -15.77
CA ALA A 190 -23.02 1.14 -15.57
C ALA A 190 -23.75 1.53 -16.87
N PHE A 191 -23.07 1.45 -18.02
CA PHE A 191 -23.59 1.83 -19.33
C PHE A 191 -23.34 0.70 -20.35
N PRO A 192 -24.16 -0.37 -20.37
CA PRO A 192 -23.91 -1.57 -21.18
C PRO A 192 -23.89 -1.34 -22.70
N THR A 193 -24.45 -0.22 -23.17
CA THR A 193 -24.45 0.15 -24.60
C THR A 193 -23.20 0.93 -25.02
N ALA A 194 -22.31 1.25 -24.08
CA ALA A 194 -21.06 1.93 -24.37
C ALA A 194 -19.97 0.93 -24.76
N HIS A 195 -19.19 1.25 -25.80
CA HIS A 195 -18.19 0.31 -26.33
C HIS A 195 -16.83 0.39 -25.62
N GLN A 196 -16.43 1.59 -25.18
CA GLN A 196 -15.12 1.84 -24.57
C GLN A 196 -15.16 3.05 -23.63
N LEU A 197 -14.16 3.17 -22.75
CA LEU A 197 -14.00 4.38 -21.95
C LEU A 197 -13.19 5.42 -22.74
N GLY A 198 -13.90 6.42 -23.26
CA GLY A 198 -13.29 7.54 -23.98
C GLY A 198 -14.20 8.76 -23.96
N LYS A 199 -13.66 9.91 -24.34
CA LYS A 199 -14.37 11.20 -24.30
C LYS A 199 -15.71 11.19 -25.02
N GLY A 200 -15.80 10.58 -26.20
CA GLY A 200 -17.06 10.48 -26.95
C GLY A 200 -18.13 9.71 -26.18
N GLU A 201 -17.78 8.53 -25.67
CA GLU A 201 -18.69 7.67 -24.90
C GLU A 201 -19.07 8.30 -23.55
N LEU A 202 -18.14 8.98 -22.88
CA LEU A 202 -18.42 9.73 -21.64
C LEU A 202 -19.44 10.84 -21.86
N ASN A 203 -19.30 11.63 -22.93
CA ASN A 203 -20.26 12.67 -23.26
C ASN A 203 -21.63 12.11 -23.65
N LYS A 204 -21.67 10.96 -24.32
CA LYS A 204 -22.90 10.31 -24.77
C LYS A 204 -23.67 9.63 -23.63
N HIS A 205 -22.97 9.00 -22.69
CA HIS A 205 -23.58 8.13 -21.68
C HIS A 205 -23.53 8.72 -20.26
N LEU A 206 -22.35 9.14 -19.79
CA LEU A 206 -22.19 9.60 -18.41
C LEU A 206 -22.71 11.03 -18.23
N LYS A 207 -22.44 11.95 -19.17
CA LYS A 207 -22.85 13.36 -19.03
C LYS A 207 -24.37 13.50 -18.82
N PRO A 208 -25.26 12.87 -19.61
CA PRO A 208 -26.70 12.95 -19.36
C PRO A 208 -27.11 12.38 -17.99
N ALA A 209 -26.43 11.33 -17.54
CA ALA A 209 -26.68 10.74 -16.22
C ALA A 209 -26.27 11.69 -15.07
N VAL A 210 -25.14 12.40 -15.22
CA VAL A 210 -24.68 13.45 -14.30
C VAL A 210 -25.69 14.60 -14.27
N ASP A 211 -26.05 15.15 -15.43
CA ASP A 211 -26.99 16.27 -15.54
C ASP A 211 -28.34 15.91 -14.89
N LYS A 212 -28.84 14.69 -15.11
CA LYS A 212 -30.07 14.20 -14.49
C LYS A 212 -29.94 14.08 -12.96
N LYS A 213 -28.88 13.45 -12.47
CA LYS A 213 -28.67 13.15 -11.05
C LYS A 213 -28.56 14.40 -10.18
N TYR A 214 -27.92 15.45 -10.70
CA TYR A 214 -27.64 16.68 -9.95
C TYR A 214 -28.53 17.87 -10.35
N SER A 215 -29.59 17.65 -11.12
CA SER A 215 -30.51 18.69 -11.61
C SER A 215 -31.26 19.49 -10.52
N GLY A 216 -31.25 19.03 -9.26
CA GLY A 216 -32.03 19.60 -8.17
C GLY A 216 -31.55 20.96 -7.63
N ALA A 217 -30.28 21.34 -7.84
CA ALA A 217 -29.73 22.61 -7.38
C ALA A 217 -28.62 23.12 -8.31
N ASN A 218 -28.64 24.43 -8.63
CA ASN A 218 -27.69 25.05 -9.56
C ASN A 218 -26.21 24.90 -9.13
N PRO A 219 -25.81 25.07 -7.84
CA PRO A 219 -24.42 24.85 -7.45
C PRO A 219 -23.96 23.40 -7.68
N ASP A 220 -24.82 22.44 -7.40
CA ASP A 220 -24.49 21.01 -7.46
C ASP A 220 -24.28 20.55 -8.92
N ILE A 221 -25.15 20.96 -9.84
CA ILE A 221 -25.00 20.61 -11.25
C ILE A 221 -23.73 21.24 -11.85
N HIS A 222 -23.38 22.47 -11.48
CA HIS A 222 -22.16 23.12 -11.97
C HIS A 222 -20.90 22.44 -11.43
N ALA A 223 -20.87 22.11 -10.14
CA ALA A 223 -19.76 21.35 -9.54
C ALA A 223 -19.62 19.97 -10.20
N ALA A 224 -20.72 19.25 -10.39
CA ALA A 224 -20.73 17.94 -11.03
C ALA A 224 -20.27 17.99 -12.50
N GLN A 225 -20.62 19.03 -13.25
CA GLN A 225 -20.15 19.23 -14.63
C GLN A 225 -18.64 19.52 -14.70
N LYS A 226 -18.09 20.26 -13.72
CA LYS A 226 -16.64 20.46 -13.60
C LYS A 226 -15.93 19.16 -13.23
N GLN A 227 -16.48 18.41 -12.30
CA GLN A 227 -15.99 17.08 -11.93
C GLN A 227 -16.01 16.12 -13.13
N PHE A 228 -17.08 16.12 -13.94
CA PHE A 228 -17.15 15.37 -15.19
C PHE A 228 -16.03 15.77 -16.17
N SER A 229 -15.78 17.07 -16.32
CA SER A 229 -14.70 17.56 -17.20
C SER A 229 -13.31 17.12 -16.71
N GLN A 230 -13.08 17.11 -15.40
CA GLN A 230 -11.85 16.56 -14.81
C GLN A 230 -11.70 15.07 -15.09
N TYR A 231 -12.78 14.29 -15.00
CA TYR A 231 -12.75 12.87 -15.32
C TYR A 231 -12.45 12.61 -16.80
N VAL A 232 -13.02 13.40 -17.71
CA VAL A 232 -12.69 13.34 -19.14
C VAL A 232 -11.20 13.58 -19.37
N ASN A 233 -10.63 14.61 -18.75
CA ASN A 233 -9.20 14.91 -18.87
C ASN A 233 -8.32 13.80 -18.29
N TRP A 234 -8.72 13.19 -17.17
CA TRP A 234 -8.03 12.04 -16.59
C TRP A 234 -8.02 10.84 -17.53
N VAL A 235 -9.16 10.54 -18.17
CA VAL A 235 -9.27 9.47 -19.18
C VAL A 235 -8.38 9.77 -20.39
N GLU A 236 -8.43 10.99 -20.93
CA GLU A 236 -7.57 11.41 -22.06
C GLU A 236 -6.07 11.30 -21.70
N GLY A 237 -5.68 11.69 -20.49
CA GLY A 237 -4.31 11.58 -20.00
C GLY A 237 -3.85 10.13 -19.83
N ALA A 238 -4.72 9.25 -19.32
CA ALA A 238 -4.41 7.83 -19.17
C ALA A 238 -4.21 7.11 -20.52
N HIS A 239 -4.85 7.60 -21.59
CA HIS A 239 -4.70 7.01 -22.94
C HIS A 239 -3.27 7.07 -23.47
N PHE A 240 -2.46 8.08 -23.09
CA PHE A 240 -1.04 8.15 -23.47
C PHE A 240 -0.24 6.92 -23.01
N TYR A 241 -0.61 6.34 -21.87
CA TYR A 241 0.03 5.14 -21.33
C TYR A 241 -0.68 3.84 -21.74
N ARG A 242 -1.79 3.95 -22.48
CA ARG A 242 -2.55 2.83 -23.07
C ARG A 242 -2.12 2.55 -24.52
N HIS A 243 -1.78 3.59 -25.28
CA HIS A 243 -1.51 3.54 -26.71
C HIS A 243 -0.33 4.44 -27.12
N GLU A 244 0.90 3.95 -27.03
CA GLU A 244 1.98 4.49 -27.88
C GLU A 244 2.08 3.62 -29.13
N SER A 245 1.56 4.16 -30.23
CA SER A 245 1.67 3.57 -31.57
C SER A 245 3.07 3.84 -32.11
N GLY A 246 3.97 2.86 -32.07
CA GLY A 246 5.22 2.88 -32.84
C GLY A 246 6.55 2.83 -32.07
N THR A 247 6.52 2.73 -30.74
CA THR A 247 7.70 2.45 -29.89
C THR A 247 7.51 1.12 -29.18
N GLU A 248 8.58 0.33 -29.08
CA GLU A 248 8.55 -1.09 -28.68
C GLU A 248 8.02 -1.28 -27.25
N GLU A 249 8.14 -0.29 -26.37
CA GLU A 249 7.42 -0.22 -25.09
C GLU A 249 7.19 1.23 -24.62
N PRO A 250 5.98 1.60 -24.12
CA PRO A 250 5.76 2.88 -23.47
C PRO A 250 6.75 3.12 -22.33
N THR A 251 7.30 4.33 -22.26
CA THR A 251 8.24 4.74 -21.20
C THR A 251 7.55 4.67 -19.84
N GLN A 252 8.25 4.10 -18.85
CA GLN A 252 7.79 4.05 -17.47
C GLN A 252 7.44 5.46 -16.98
N PRO A 253 6.20 5.74 -16.51
CA PRO A 253 5.90 7.04 -15.92
C PRO A 253 6.73 7.24 -14.65
N PRO A 254 7.10 8.49 -14.30
CA PRO A 254 7.62 8.78 -12.98
C PRO A 254 6.69 8.20 -11.89
N LEU A 255 7.26 7.67 -10.81
CA LEU A 255 6.50 6.93 -9.81
C LEU A 255 5.38 7.79 -9.19
N GLU A 256 5.65 9.06 -8.95
CA GLU A 256 4.68 10.04 -8.46
C GLU A 256 3.50 10.23 -9.41
N VAL A 257 3.71 10.14 -10.73
CA VAL A 257 2.65 10.19 -11.74
C VAL A 257 1.82 8.92 -11.65
N ALA A 258 2.45 7.75 -11.56
CA ALA A 258 1.74 6.48 -11.42
C ALA A 258 0.89 6.43 -10.14
N ILE A 259 1.43 6.86 -9.00
CA ILE A 259 0.71 6.96 -7.72
C ILE A 259 -0.45 7.96 -7.82
N HIS A 260 -0.26 9.09 -8.49
CA HIS A 260 -1.32 10.08 -8.71
C HIS A 260 -2.47 9.50 -9.55
N TYR A 261 -2.16 8.85 -10.68
CA TYR A 261 -3.17 8.22 -11.54
C TYR A 261 -3.90 7.09 -10.84
N PHE A 262 -3.18 6.28 -10.08
CA PHE A 262 -3.76 5.25 -9.23
C PHE A 262 -4.76 5.86 -8.24
N SER A 263 -4.31 6.85 -7.46
CA SER A 263 -5.10 7.48 -6.40
C SER A 263 -6.35 8.17 -6.95
N THR A 264 -6.20 8.97 -8.00
CA THR A 264 -7.33 9.65 -8.65
C THR A 264 -8.26 8.67 -9.36
N GLY A 265 -7.73 7.61 -9.98
CA GLY A 265 -8.50 6.55 -10.60
C GLY A 265 -9.40 5.79 -9.62
N THR A 266 -8.93 5.54 -8.39
CA THR A 266 -9.78 4.96 -7.33
C THR A 266 -10.89 5.91 -6.88
N ALA A 267 -10.62 7.21 -6.80
CA ALA A 267 -11.65 8.21 -6.50
C ALA A 267 -12.73 8.24 -7.60
N TRP A 268 -12.32 8.15 -8.87
CA TRP A 268 -13.24 8.07 -10.00
C TRP A 268 -14.09 6.81 -9.99
N LEU A 269 -13.54 5.65 -9.61
CA LEU A 269 -14.31 4.42 -9.44
C LEU A 269 -15.48 4.61 -8.46
N ARG A 270 -15.23 5.22 -7.29
CA ARG A 270 -16.29 5.46 -6.29
C ARG A 270 -17.37 6.40 -6.82
N TRP A 271 -16.98 7.46 -7.52
CA TRP A 271 -17.94 8.37 -8.12
C TRP A 271 -18.75 7.69 -9.23
N LEU A 272 -18.09 6.93 -10.11
CA LEU A 272 -18.73 6.21 -11.21
C LEU A 272 -19.68 5.11 -10.73
N GLN A 273 -19.32 4.42 -9.65
CA GLN A 273 -20.16 3.41 -9.01
C GLN A 273 -21.53 3.98 -8.61
N SER A 274 -21.58 5.26 -8.25
CA SER A 274 -22.83 5.94 -7.88
C SER A 274 -23.84 6.08 -9.04
N PHE A 275 -23.43 5.73 -10.27
CA PHE A 275 -24.29 5.68 -11.46
C PHE A 275 -24.62 4.24 -11.90
N ASP A 276 -23.98 3.22 -11.33
CA ASP A 276 -24.42 1.84 -11.50
C ASP A 276 -25.47 1.53 -10.43
N THR A 277 -26.56 0.89 -10.84
CA THR A 277 -27.54 0.34 -9.90
C THR A 277 -27.42 -1.18 -10.02
N PRO A 278 -26.89 -1.88 -8.99
CA PRO A 278 -26.90 -3.34 -8.99
C PRO A 278 -28.35 -3.79 -9.17
N LYS A 279 -28.65 -4.51 -10.24
CA LYS A 279 -29.91 -5.25 -10.31
C LYS A 279 -29.83 -6.30 -9.19
N GLN A 280 -30.76 -6.21 -8.23
CA GLN A 280 -30.97 -7.26 -7.24
C GLN A 280 -31.25 -8.59 -7.92
#